data_AF-A0A258JJT5-F1
#
_entry.id   AF-A0A258JJT5-F1
#
_cell.length_a   1.000
_cell.length_b   1.000
_cell.length_c   1.000
_cell.angle_alpha   90.00
_cell.angle_beta   90.00
_cell.angle_gamma   90.00
#
_symmetry.space_group_name_H-M   'P 1'
#
loop_
_entity.id
_entity.type
_entity.pdbx_description
1 polymer ?
#
loop_
_entity_poly.entity_id
_entity_poly.type
_entity_poly.pdbx_seq_one_letter_code
_entity_poly.pdbx_strand_id
1 'polypeptide(L)'
;MRLSRTVAAFLVSGSLLLTGAASAAEAIFPRGSLVGLVPPEGMTEAAAFPGFEDRAKSTSILLVEMPPEAYDQVAAGFTDTALASKGIAVTSREPLTIPGTKTLFVTGTQTAGPLTVRKWVLLAGTDKGTALVTAQVPEANAANLTDQEVRAALATLAFRAPPTIEEQLKALPFHLSNLAGYRVLRVLGNTAVFLTEGPKNEIEAADQPLFVVSVSGGAPRDDDRGTFAVRTLTTTPGFKELRV
;
A
#
# COMPACT_ATOMS: atom_id res chain seq x y z
N MET A 1 -83.42 -20.63 -16.10
CA MET A 1 -83.21 -19.27 -16.66
C MET A 1 -82.95 -18.33 -15.49
N ARG A 2 -81.76 -17.68 -15.44
CA ARG A 2 -81.32 -16.62 -14.48
C ARG A 2 -81.10 -17.11 -13.04
N LEU A 3 -80.13 -16.66 -12.24
CA LEU A 3 -78.97 -15.78 -12.39
C LEU A 3 -78.02 -16.06 -11.21
N SER A 4 -76.76 -15.71 -11.41
CA SER A 4 -75.56 -15.75 -10.57
C SER A 4 -75.61 -15.04 -9.21
N ARG A 5 -74.73 -15.46 -8.28
CA ARG A 5 -73.73 -14.57 -7.63
C ARG A 5 -72.67 -15.33 -6.81
N THR A 6 -71.48 -15.39 -7.39
CA THR A 6 -70.19 -15.80 -6.83
C THR A 6 -69.66 -14.72 -5.89
N VAL A 7 -69.10 -15.09 -4.74
CA VAL A 7 -68.17 -14.25 -3.97
C VAL A 7 -66.91 -15.06 -3.76
N ALA A 8 -65.85 -14.71 -4.49
CA ALA A 8 -64.51 -15.25 -4.32
C ALA A 8 -63.73 -14.28 -3.42
N ALA A 9 -63.30 -14.76 -2.26
CA ALA A 9 -62.41 -14.03 -1.37
C ALA A 9 -60.95 -14.26 -1.82
N PHE A 10 -60.30 -13.20 -2.30
CA PHE A 10 -58.88 -13.17 -2.63
C PHE A 10 -58.07 -12.97 -1.34
N LEU A 11 -57.35 -14.01 -0.92
CA LEU A 11 -56.30 -13.93 0.11
C LEU A 11 -55.00 -13.53 -0.57
N VAL A 12 -54.58 -12.27 -0.39
CA VAL A 12 -53.28 -11.76 -0.81
C VAL A 12 -52.27 -12.05 0.31
N SER A 13 -51.46 -13.10 0.14
CA SER A 13 -50.30 -13.37 0.99
C SER A 13 -49.16 -12.42 0.60
N GLY A 14 -48.85 -11.46 1.47
CA GLY A 14 -47.70 -10.56 1.32
C GLY A 14 -46.41 -11.24 1.72
N SER A 15 -45.53 -11.51 0.76
CA SER A 15 -44.17 -11.97 1.00
C SER A 15 -43.28 -10.81 1.45
N LEU A 16 -42.85 -10.84 2.71
CA LEU A 16 -41.91 -9.88 3.28
C LEU A 16 -40.49 -10.23 2.81
N LEU A 17 -40.00 -9.51 1.80
CA LEU A 17 -38.60 -9.60 1.34
C LEU A 17 -37.71 -8.91 2.38
N LEU A 18 -37.02 -9.70 3.22
CA LEU A 18 -35.89 -9.21 4.00
C LEU A 18 -34.70 -9.00 3.05
N THR A 19 -34.58 -7.80 2.49
CA THR A 19 -33.34 -7.36 1.85
C THR A 19 -32.30 -7.07 2.93
N GLY A 20 -31.55 -8.09 3.33
CA GLY A 20 -30.33 -7.91 4.10
C GLY A 20 -29.32 -7.17 3.23
N ALA A 21 -29.03 -5.91 3.57
CA ALA A 21 -27.87 -5.22 3.04
C ALA A 21 -26.63 -5.97 3.55
N ALA A 22 -25.99 -6.73 2.66
CA ALA A 22 -24.67 -7.27 2.93
C ALA A 22 -23.72 -6.08 3.13
N SER A 23 -23.34 -5.82 4.37
CA SER A 23 -22.26 -4.89 4.68
C SER A 23 -21.00 -5.48 4.06
N ALA A 24 -20.53 -4.87 2.97
CA ALA A 24 -19.21 -5.18 2.44
C ALA A 24 -18.20 -4.89 3.56
N ALA A 25 -17.43 -5.91 3.95
CA ALA A 25 -16.39 -5.74 4.95
C ALA A 25 -15.45 -4.61 4.54
N GLU A 26 -15.11 -3.73 5.48
CA GLU A 26 -14.25 -2.58 5.21
C GLU A 26 -12.78 -3.02 5.13
N ALA A 27 -12.04 -2.44 4.18
CA ALA A 27 -10.62 -2.74 4.01
C ALA A 27 -9.81 -2.35 5.26
N ILE A 28 -8.94 -3.25 5.70
CA ILE A 28 -8.00 -3.02 6.79
C ILE A 28 -6.67 -2.52 6.19
N PHE A 29 -6.10 -1.48 6.78
CA PHE A 29 -4.84 -0.88 6.34
C PHE A 29 -3.77 -1.22 7.38
N PRO A 30 -2.73 -1.99 7.03
CA PRO A 30 -1.59 -2.23 7.92
C PRO A 30 -0.95 -0.91 8.39
N ARG A 31 -0.26 -0.95 9.52
CA ARG A 31 0.32 0.23 10.15
C ARG A 31 1.25 0.97 9.19
N GLY A 32 0.93 2.25 8.95
CA GLY A 32 1.69 3.12 8.06
C GLY A 32 1.47 2.88 6.57
N SER A 33 0.54 1.99 6.20
CA SER A 33 0.21 1.68 4.82
C SER A 33 -0.92 2.57 4.28
N LEU A 34 -0.79 3.00 3.02
CA LEU A 34 -1.86 3.65 2.26
C LEU A 34 -2.67 2.65 1.44
N VAL A 35 -2.30 1.37 1.48
CA VAL A 35 -2.98 0.28 0.78
C VAL A 35 -3.58 -0.68 1.80
N GLY A 36 -4.83 -1.04 1.58
CA GLY A 36 -5.56 -1.94 2.47
C GLY A 36 -6.37 -2.94 1.69
N LEU A 37 -6.79 -4.00 2.37
CA LEU A 37 -7.74 -4.99 1.84
C LEU A 37 -8.48 -5.67 3.00
N VAL A 38 -9.54 -6.39 2.70
CA VAL A 38 -10.18 -7.32 3.63
C VAL A 38 -9.38 -8.62 3.60
N PRO A 39 -8.64 -8.97 4.67
CA PRO A 39 -7.82 -10.17 4.65
C PRO A 39 -8.69 -11.44 4.67
N PRO A 40 -8.21 -12.57 4.11
CA PRO A 40 -8.85 -13.88 4.27
C PRO A 40 -9.07 -14.23 5.74
N GLU A 41 -10.04 -15.09 6.02
CA GLU A 41 -10.38 -15.49 7.38
C GLU A 41 -9.17 -16.10 8.12
N GLY A 42 -8.93 -15.61 9.35
CA GLY A 42 -7.83 -16.04 10.21
C GLY A 42 -6.52 -15.27 9.99
N MET A 43 -6.39 -14.50 8.92
CA MET A 43 -5.23 -13.61 8.73
C MET A 43 -5.35 -12.35 9.57
N THR A 44 -4.23 -11.94 10.17
CA THR A 44 -4.10 -10.72 10.98
C THR A 44 -2.96 -9.85 10.46
N GLU A 45 -2.92 -8.58 10.86
CA GLU A 45 -1.82 -7.68 10.50
C GLU A 45 -0.46 -8.29 10.88
N ALA A 46 0.48 -8.27 9.93
CA ALA A 46 1.79 -8.82 10.13
C ALA A 46 2.69 -7.85 10.94
N ALA A 47 3.43 -8.40 11.90
CA ALA A 47 4.31 -7.60 12.76
C ALA A 47 5.66 -7.26 12.09
N ALA A 48 6.10 -8.09 11.13
CA ALA A 48 7.43 -8.03 10.54
C ALA A 48 7.49 -7.38 9.15
N PHE A 49 6.34 -7.17 8.52
CA PHE A 49 6.26 -6.61 7.17
C PHE A 49 4.89 -5.94 6.96
N PRO A 50 4.76 -4.98 6.02
CA PRO A 50 3.48 -4.37 5.69
C PRO A 50 2.56 -5.39 5.03
N GLY A 51 1.51 -5.82 5.72
CA GLY A 51 0.58 -6.81 5.19
C GLY A 51 -0.11 -7.65 6.25
N PHE A 52 -0.44 -8.88 5.88
CA PHE A 52 -1.20 -9.82 6.70
C PHE A 52 -0.56 -11.21 6.73
N GLU A 53 -0.79 -11.96 7.80
CA GLU A 53 -0.31 -13.32 7.95
C GLU A 53 -1.25 -14.18 8.80
N ASP A 54 -1.26 -15.47 8.51
CA ASP A 54 -1.68 -16.52 9.44
C ASP A 54 -0.49 -17.45 9.66
N ARG A 55 0.16 -17.29 10.81
CA ARG A 55 1.36 -18.06 11.19
C ARG A 55 1.07 -19.55 11.36
N ALA A 56 -0.14 -19.92 11.79
CA ALA A 56 -0.50 -21.31 12.00
C ALA A 56 -0.67 -22.05 10.66
N LYS A 57 -1.15 -21.32 9.64
CA LYS A 57 -1.30 -21.83 8.27
C LYS A 57 -0.07 -21.63 7.39
N SER A 58 0.93 -20.88 7.85
CA SER A 58 2.10 -20.43 7.09
C SER A 58 1.72 -19.65 5.84
N THR A 59 0.71 -18.81 5.92
CA THR A 59 0.23 -17.99 4.80
C THR A 59 0.53 -16.52 5.05
N SER A 60 0.80 -15.76 4.00
CA SER A 60 1.09 -14.33 4.11
C SER A 60 0.64 -13.55 2.89
N ILE A 61 0.24 -12.30 3.09
CA ILE A 61 0.00 -11.29 2.06
C ILE A 61 0.91 -10.11 2.35
N LEU A 62 1.87 -9.85 1.46
CA LEU A 62 2.77 -8.71 1.52
C LEU A 62 2.23 -7.58 0.63
N LEU A 63 2.25 -6.35 1.16
CA LEU A 63 1.92 -5.12 0.44
C LEU A 63 3.19 -4.30 0.22
N VAL A 64 3.46 -3.95 -1.04
CA VAL A 64 4.52 -3.01 -1.41
C VAL A 64 3.88 -1.82 -2.11
N GLU A 65 4.14 -0.63 -1.58
CA GLU A 65 3.58 0.62 -2.05
C GLU A 65 4.62 1.43 -2.81
N MET A 66 4.19 2.03 -3.92
CA MET A 66 5.02 2.87 -4.79
C MET A 66 4.21 4.08 -5.25
N PRO A 67 4.88 5.15 -5.71
CA PRO A 67 4.20 6.30 -6.29
C PRO A 67 3.29 5.94 -7.49
N PRO A 68 2.26 6.75 -7.80
CA PRO A 68 1.37 6.52 -8.94
C PRO A 68 2.12 6.32 -10.27
N GLU A 69 3.19 7.09 -10.51
CA GLU A 69 4.01 7.05 -11.71
C GLU A 69 4.79 5.74 -11.91
N ALA A 70 4.93 4.93 -10.86
CA ALA A 70 5.66 3.66 -10.93
C ALA A 70 4.87 2.57 -11.68
N TYR A 71 3.55 2.70 -11.82
CA TYR A 71 2.71 1.63 -12.36
C TYR A 71 3.17 1.15 -13.73
N ASP A 72 3.34 2.06 -14.70
CA ASP A 72 3.66 1.68 -16.08
C ASP A 72 5.06 1.05 -16.17
N GLN A 73 6.02 1.51 -15.37
CA GLN A 73 7.36 0.92 -15.30
C GLN A 73 7.32 -0.50 -14.72
N VAL A 74 6.59 -0.72 -13.63
CA VAL A 74 6.47 -2.05 -13.01
C VAL A 74 5.66 -2.99 -13.92
N ALA A 75 4.62 -2.48 -14.57
CA ALA A 75 3.80 -3.21 -15.53
C ALA A 75 4.62 -3.71 -16.74
N ALA A 76 5.54 -2.89 -17.25
CA ALA A 76 6.45 -3.29 -18.32
C ALA A 76 7.35 -4.49 -17.92
N GLY A 77 7.72 -4.56 -16.63
CA GLY A 77 8.44 -5.68 -16.04
C GLY A 77 7.56 -6.88 -15.65
N PHE A 78 6.24 -6.80 -15.81
CA PHE A 78 5.30 -7.83 -15.37
C PHE A 78 5.09 -8.93 -16.42
N THR A 79 6.19 -9.36 -17.05
CA THR A 79 6.23 -10.42 -18.08
C THR A 79 6.69 -11.75 -17.50
N ASP A 80 6.38 -12.87 -18.16
CA ASP A 80 6.76 -14.21 -17.67
C ASP A 80 8.27 -14.35 -17.56
N THR A 81 9.02 -13.85 -18.56
CA THR A 81 10.49 -13.87 -18.55
C THR A 81 11.07 -13.09 -17.37
N ALA A 82 10.54 -11.89 -17.09
CA ALA A 82 11.01 -11.07 -15.99
C ALA A 82 10.66 -11.70 -14.63
N LEU A 83 9.46 -12.25 -14.47
CA LEU A 83 9.05 -12.97 -13.25
C LEU A 83 9.87 -14.25 -13.04
N ALA A 84 10.14 -15.01 -14.11
CA ALA A 84 11.00 -16.19 -14.08
C ALA A 84 12.44 -15.85 -13.65
N SER A 85 12.97 -14.69 -14.05
CA SER A 85 14.28 -14.22 -13.57
C SER A 85 14.32 -13.94 -12.06
N LYS A 86 13.14 -13.76 -11.43
CA LYS A 86 12.96 -13.65 -9.98
C LYS A 86 12.60 -15.00 -9.33
N GLY A 87 12.66 -16.10 -10.09
CA GLY A 87 12.32 -17.44 -9.64
C GLY A 87 10.82 -17.74 -9.61
N ILE A 88 9.96 -16.85 -10.13
CA ILE A 88 8.50 -17.06 -10.17
C ILE A 88 8.13 -17.71 -11.51
N ALA A 89 7.74 -18.97 -11.49
CA ALA A 89 7.16 -19.67 -12.63
C ALA A 89 5.66 -19.36 -12.70
N VAL A 90 5.26 -18.54 -13.68
CA VAL A 90 3.86 -18.17 -13.90
C VAL A 90 3.07 -19.37 -14.40
N THR A 91 1.93 -19.63 -13.77
CA THR A 91 0.99 -20.71 -14.12
C THR A 91 -0.29 -20.17 -14.75
N SER A 92 -0.77 -19.00 -14.30
CA SER A 92 -1.97 -18.37 -14.87
C SER A 92 -1.83 -16.85 -14.90
N ARG A 93 -2.47 -16.25 -15.90
CA ARG A 93 -2.68 -14.80 -16.06
C ARG A 93 -4.16 -14.58 -16.29
N GLU A 94 -4.88 -14.22 -15.25
CA GLU A 94 -6.31 -14.00 -15.33
C GLU A 94 -6.66 -12.58 -14.93
N PRO A 95 -7.70 -11.98 -15.53
CA PRO A 95 -8.13 -10.66 -15.14
C PRO A 95 -8.69 -10.69 -13.71
N LEU A 96 -8.33 -9.67 -12.93
CA LEU A 96 -8.93 -9.37 -11.63
C LEU A 96 -9.41 -7.92 -11.68
N THR A 97 -10.72 -7.69 -11.73
CA THR A 97 -11.26 -6.34 -11.85
C THR A 97 -11.44 -5.72 -10.46
N ILE A 98 -10.86 -4.54 -10.27
CA ILE A 98 -11.05 -3.70 -9.09
C ILE A 98 -11.52 -2.32 -9.59
N PRO A 99 -12.67 -1.79 -9.13
CA PRO A 99 -13.19 -0.52 -9.63
C PRO A 99 -12.16 0.62 -9.56
N GLY A 100 -12.03 1.39 -10.64
CA GLY A 100 -11.12 2.54 -10.70
C GLY A 100 -9.62 2.20 -10.64
N THR A 101 -9.24 0.92 -10.78
CA THR A 101 -7.88 0.45 -10.59
C THR A 101 -7.37 -0.27 -11.83
N LYS A 102 -6.18 0.09 -12.31
CA LYS A 102 -5.46 -0.69 -13.34
C LYS A 102 -4.86 -1.92 -12.66
N THR A 103 -5.04 -3.11 -13.25
CA THR A 103 -4.62 -4.37 -12.61
C THR A 103 -3.88 -5.29 -13.56
N LEU A 104 -2.78 -5.90 -13.09
CA LEU A 104 -2.19 -7.09 -13.69
C LEU A 104 -2.10 -8.17 -12.62
N PHE A 105 -2.62 -9.36 -12.90
CA PHE A 105 -2.70 -10.43 -11.94
C PHE A 105 -2.14 -11.73 -12.51
N VAL A 106 -1.25 -12.36 -11.75
CA VAL A 106 -0.69 -13.68 -12.07
C VAL A 106 -0.73 -14.60 -10.87
N THR A 107 -0.82 -15.89 -11.15
CA THR A 107 -0.56 -16.95 -10.17
C THR A 107 0.62 -17.77 -10.64
N GLY A 108 1.40 -18.30 -9.71
CA GLY A 108 2.57 -19.10 -10.04
C GLY A 108 3.16 -19.79 -8.83
N THR A 109 4.32 -20.38 -9.03
CA THR A 109 5.12 -20.96 -7.96
C THR A 109 6.50 -20.32 -7.92
N GLN A 110 7.12 -20.30 -6.75
CA GLN A 110 8.52 -19.91 -6.60
C GLN A 110 9.24 -20.95 -5.76
N THR A 111 10.38 -21.41 -6.27
CA THR A 111 11.26 -22.33 -5.55
C THR A 111 12.44 -21.55 -4.99
N ALA A 112 12.62 -21.62 -3.67
CA ALA A 112 13.75 -21.03 -2.96
C ALA A 112 14.42 -22.11 -2.09
N GLY A 113 15.53 -22.65 -2.56
CA GLY A 113 16.17 -23.81 -1.93
C GLY A 113 15.23 -25.03 -1.93
N PRO A 114 14.99 -25.69 -0.79
CA PRO A 114 14.09 -26.84 -0.71
C PRO A 114 12.60 -26.47 -0.63
N LEU A 115 12.27 -25.18 -0.49
CA LEU A 115 10.89 -24.74 -0.29
C LEU A 115 10.28 -24.27 -1.61
N THR A 116 9.16 -24.89 -1.99
CA THR A 116 8.28 -24.40 -3.06
C THR A 116 7.10 -23.68 -2.42
N VAL A 117 6.85 -22.45 -2.86
CA VAL A 117 5.68 -21.65 -2.45
C VAL A 117 4.79 -21.37 -3.64
N ARG A 118 3.49 -21.48 -3.43
CA ARG A 118 2.47 -20.94 -4.34
C ARG A 118 2.35 -19.44 -4.12
N LYS A 119 2.19 -18.69 -5.21
CA LYS A 119 2.08 -17.23 -5.20
C LYS A 119 0.91 -16.72 -6.01
N TRP A 120 0.34 -15.63 -5.52
CA TRP A 120 -0.55 -14.75 -6.25
C TRP A 120 0.07 -13.36 -6.22
N VAL A 121 0.28 -12.77 -7.39
CA VAL A 121 0.92 -11.46 -7.51
C VAL A 121 -0.03 -10.55 -8.26
N LEU A 122 -0.47 -9.49 -7.59
CA LEU A 122 -1.28 -8.43 -8.16
C LEU A 122 -0.46 -7.14 -8.20
N LEU A 123 -0.31 -6.58 -9.39
CA LEU A 123 0.04 -5.18 -9.56
C LEU A 123 -1.25 -4.38 -9.73
N ALA A 124 -1.45 -3.37 -8.89
CA ALA A 124 -2.61 -2.49 -8.93
C ALA A 124 -2.15 -1.02 -8.97
N GLY A 125 -2.84 -0.17 -9.73
CA GLY A 125 -2.50 1.25 -9.86
C GLY A 125 -3.71 2.17 -9.91
N THR A 126 -3.62 3.27 -9.18
CA THR A 126 -4.58 4.38 -9.14
C THR A 126 -3.83 5.72 -9.21
N ASP A 127 -4.56 6.83 -9.26
CA ASP A 127 -4.01 8.18 -9.09
C ASP A 127 -3.41 8.43 -7.70
N LYS A 128 -3.80 7.63 -6.69
CA LYS A 128 -3.29 7.71 -5.31
C LYS A 128 -1.99 6.93 -5.10
N GLY A 129 -1.72 5.92 -5.91
CA GLY A 129 -0.51 5.10 -5.78
C GLY A 129 -0.53 3.81 -6.58
N THR A 130 0.60 3.11 -6.53
CA THR A 130 0.82 1.78 -7.10
C THR A 130 1.04 0.77 -5.98
N ALA A 131 0.39 -0.39 -6.04
CA ALA A 131 0.55 -1.47 -5.09
C ALA A 131 1.01 -2.75 -5.80
N LEU A 132 2.05 -3.39 -5.28
CA LEU A 132 2.40 -4.77 -5.61
C LEU A 132 2.03 -5.65 -4.41
N VAL A 133 0.98 -6.44 -4.57
CA VAL A 133 0.44 -7.33 -3.53
C VAL A 133 0.86 -8.75 -3.85
N THR A 134 1.53 -9.41 -2.89
CA THR A 134 1.97 -10.80 -3.03
C THR A 134 1.36 -11.66 -1.93
N ALA A 135 0.40 -12.50 -2.27
CA ALA A 135 -0.05 -13.57 -1.39
C ALA A 135 0.78 -14.82 -1.64
N GLN A 136 1.06 -15.60 -0.60
CA GLN A 136 1.80 -16.85 -0.73
C GLN A 136 1.47 -17.86 0.37
N VAL A 137 1.64 -19.13 0.02
CA VAL A 137 1.52 -20.29 0.91
C VAL A 137 2.54 -21.36 0.47
N PRO A 138 3.18 -22.10 1.39
CA PRO A 138 3.95 -23.28 1.05
C PRO A 138 3.11 -24.27 0.24
N GLU A 139 3.69 -24.85 -0.80
CA GLU A 139 2.97 -25.80 -1.67
C GLU A 139 2.45 -27.01 -0.87
N ALA A 140 3.23 -27.46 0.12
CA ALA A 140 2.83 -28.52 1.06
C ALA A 140 1.54 -28.20 1.85
N ASN A 141 1.18 -26.91 1.94
CA ASN A 141 0.05 -26.38 2.67
C ASN A 141 -0.95 -25.67 1.75
N ALA A 142 -0.96 -25.95 0.43
CA ALA A 142 -1.77 -25.21 -0.54
C ALA A 142 -3.28 -25.16 -0.22
N ALA A 143 -3.81 -26.13 0.53
CA ALA A 143 -5.19 -26.15 0.98
C ALA A 143 -5.52 -25.05 2.03
N ASN A 144 -4.51 -24.48 2.69
CA ASN A 144 -4.69 -23.47 3.74
C ASN A 144 -5.01 -22.07 3.20
N LEU A 145 -4.81 -21.84 1.90
CA LEU A 145 -5.13 -20.59 1.22
C LEU A 145 -5.49 -20.88 -0.23
N THR A 146 -6.78 -20.79 -0.54
CA THR A 146 -7.33 -21.13 -1.85
C THR A 146 -7.27 -19.94 -2.82
N ASP A 147 -7.34 -20.23 -4.13
CA ASP A 147 -7.44 -19.19 -5.16
C ASP A 147 -8.64 -18.27 -4.96
N GLN A 148 -9.76 -18.83 -4.51
CA GLN A 148 -10.99 -18.08 -4.29
C GLN A 148 -10.85 -17.10 -3.14
N GLU A 149 -10.28 -17.53 -2.01
CA GLU A 149 -10.05 -16.67 -0.85
C GLU A 149 -9.09 -15.52 -1.20
N VAL A 150 -8.01 -15.82 -1.91
CA VAL A 150 -7.05 -14.79 -2.34
C VAL A 150 -7.69 -13.82 -3.30
N ARG A 151 -8.42 -14.28 -4.32
CA ARG A 151 -9.10 -13.40 -5.27
C ARG A 151 -10.15 -12.53 -4.60
N ALA A 152 -10.93 -13.09 -3.67
CA ALA A 152 -11.91 -12.34 -2.90
C ALA A 152 -11.24 -11.22 -2.09
N ALA A 153 -10.14 -11.52 -1.39
CA ALA A 153 -9.38 -10.53 -0.64
C ALA A 153 -8.78 -9.46 -1.57
N LEU A 154 -8.10 -9.85 -2.65
CA LEU A 154 -7.48 -8.91 -3.59
C LEU A 154 -8.50 -8.02 -4.30
N ALA A 155 -9.72 -8.50 -4.52
CA ALA A 155 -10.80 -7.68 -5.11
C ALA A 155 -11.27 -6.54 -4.19
N THR A 156 -10.95 -6.60 -2.89
CA THR A 156 -11.27 -5.55 -1.90
C THR A 156 -10.15 -4.52 -1.72
N LEU A 157 -9.12 -4.55 -2.57
CA LEU A 157 -7.99 -3.63 -2.46
C LEU A 157 -8.48 -2.17 -2.49
N ALA A 158 -8.01 -1.38 -1.54
CA ALA A 158 -8.36 0.02 -1.37
C ALA A 158 -7.12 0.88 -1.20
N PHE A 159 -7.17 2.09 -1.76
CA PHE A 159 -6.10 3.09 -1.67
C PHE A 159 -6.58 4.31 -0.88
N ARG A 160 -5.79 4.70 0.12
CA ARG A 160 -5.86 6.01 0.78
C ARG A 160 -4.97 6.99 0.06
N ALA A 161 -5.38 8.26 0.05
CA ALA A 161 -4.49 9.30 -0.44
C ALA A 161 -3.33 9.47 0.56
N PRO A 162 -2.08 9.65 0.10
CA PRO A 162 -1.01 10.11 0.98
C PRO A 162 -1.39 11.47 1.58
N PRO A 163 -0.91 11.79 2.79
CA PRO A 163 -1.08 13.13 3.34
C PRO A 163 -0.43 14.16 2.39
N THR A 164 -1.15 15.25 2.14
CA THR A 164 -0.65 16.35 1.32
C THR A 164 0.60 16.98 1.93
N ILE A 165 1.41 17.65 1.11
CA ILE A 165 2.59 18.39 1.62
C ILE A 165 2.18 19.38 2.73
N GLU A 166 1.04 20.06 2.57
CA GLU A 166 0.55 21.00 3.58
C GLU A 166 0.23 20.30 4.91
N GLU A 167 -0.45 19.15 4.88
CA GLU A 167 -0.73 18.35 6.08
C GLU A 167 0.56 17.84 6.73
N GLN A 168 1.53 17.40 5.93
CA GLN A 168 2.84 16.98 6.44
C GLN A 168 3.59 18.13 7.09
N LEU A 169 3.57 19.33 6.50
CA LEU A 169 4.19 20.53 7.09
C LEU A 169 3.51 20.96 8.39
N LYS A 170 2.17 20.84 8.49
CA LYS A 170 1.42 21.16 9.71
C LYS A 170 1.74 20.20 10.87
N ALA A 171 2.14 18.97 10.57
CA ALA A 171 2.48 17.99 11.59
C ALA A 171 3.89 18.22 12.19
N LEU A 172 4.76 18.97 11.52
CA LEU A 172 6.11 19.27 12.00
C LEU A 172 6.10 20.05 13.33
N PRO A 173 7.09 19.84 14.20
CA PRO A 173 7.23 20.59 15.46
C PRO A 173 7.72 22.04 15.26
N PHE A 174 7.73 22.53 14.02
CA PHE A 174 8.10 23.88 13.63
C PHE A 174 7.31 24.30 12.39
N HIS A 175 7.26 25.61 12.12
CA HIS A 175 6.57 26.17 10.96
C HIS A 175 7.55 26.91 10.06
N LEU A 176 7.40 26.71 8.75
CA LEU A 176 8.07 27.51 7.74
C LEU A 176 7.12 28.61 7.28
N SER A 177 7.43 29.87 7.62
CA SER A 177 6.57 31.01 7.29
C SER A 177 6.90 31.67 5.93
N ASN A 178 8.11 31.49 5.44
CA ASN A 178 8.56 32.00 4.15
C ASN A 178 9.52 31.00 3.50
N LEU A 179 9.16 30.50 2.32
CA LEU A 179 10.02 29.57 1.57
C LEU A 179 11.01 30.28 0.64
N ALA A 180 10.87 31.60 0.44
CA ALA A 180 11.79 32.43 -0.34
C ALA A 180 12.16 31.86 -1.73
N GLY A 181 11.20 31.24 -2.43
CA GLY A 181 11.40 30.63 -3.75
C GLY A 181 11.79 29.15 -3.73
N TYR A 182 12.11 28.60 -2.55
CA TYR A 182 12.29 27.17 -2.39
C TYR A 182 10.94 26.45 -2.40
N ARG A 183 10.95 25.21 -2.89
CA ARG A 183 9.81 24.30 -2.92
C ARG A 183 10.09 23.08 -2.06
N VAL A 184 9.05 22.59 -1.38
CA VAL A 184 9.15 21.42 -0.53
C VAL A 184 9.33 20.18 -1.39
N LEU A 185 10.43 19.48 -1.15
CA LEU A 185 10.79 18.26 -1.83
C LEU A 185 10.22 17.04 -1.11
N ARG A 186 10.34 16.99 0.22
CA ARG A 186 9.87 15.89 1.06
C ARG A 186 9.87 16.29 2.54
N VAL A 187 8.92 15.75 3.32
CA VAL A 187 8.97 15.75 4.79
C VAL A 187 9.46 14.38 5.28
N LEU A 188 10.45 14.35 6.18
CA LEU A 188 10.99 13.12 6.78
C LEU A 188 10.58 13.00 8.24
N GLY A 189 9.94 11.88 8.58
CA GLY A 189 9.77 11.39 9.95
C GLY A 189 9.16 12.41 10.92
N ASN A 190 8.29 13.29 10.43
CA ASN A 190 7.70 14.40 11.16
C ASN A 190 8.69 15.31 11.92
N THR A 191 9.95 15.35 11.49
CA THR A 191 11.04 16.05 12.21
C THR A 191 11.92 16.87 11.29
N ALA A 192 11.91 16.59 9.99
CA ALA A 192 12.70 17.31 9.01
C ALA A 192 11.93 17.57 7.72
N VAL A 193 12.34 18.61 7.01
CA VAL A 193 11.83 18.97 5.69
C VAL A 193 13.00 19.31 4.77
N PHE A 194 12.91 18.77 3.56
CA PHE A 194 13.83 19.01 2.46
C PHE A 194 13.18 20.01 1.53
N LEU A 195 13.93 21.05 1.19
CA LEU A 195 13.53 22.12 0.31
C LEU A 195 14.56 22.25 -0.80
N THR A 196 14.14 22.66 -1.97
CA THR A 196 15.06 22.86 -3.10
C THR A 196 14.62 24.04 -3.96
N GLU A 197 15.58 24.62 -4.67
CA GLU A 197 15.37 25.68 -5.66
C GLU A 197 15.82 25.15 -7.03
N GLY A 198 14.93 25.13 -8.03
CA GLY A 198 15.21 24.52 -9.35
C GLY A 198 13.98 23.80 -9.92
N PRO A 199 14.09 22.93 -10.94
CA PRO A 199 12.96 22.14 -11.45
C PRO A 199 12.94 20.67 -11.03
N LYS A 200 14.04 20.09 -10.51
CA LYS A 200 14.13 18.64 -10.25
C LYS A 200 13.52 18.26 -8.91
N ASN A 201 12.90 17.09 -8.80
CA ASN A 201 12.36 16.58 -7.53
C ASN A 201 13.23 15.45 -6.96
N GLU A 202 14.54 15.70 -6.87
CA GLU A 202 15.54 14.72 -6.44
C GLU A 202 16.40 15.27 -5.29
N ILE A 203 16.82 14.37 -4.39
CA ILE A 203 17.75 14.66 -3.28
C ILE A 203 19.17 14.36 -3.76
N GLU A 204 19.56 14.91 -4.90
CA GLU A 204 20.94 14.89 -5.38
C GLU A 204 21.50 16.31 -5.26
N ALA A 205 22.30 16.53 -4.21
CA ALA A 205 22.78 17.86 -3.82
C ALA A 205 23.63 18.57 -4.89
N ALA A 206 24.11 17.85 -5.91
CA ALA A 206 24.97 18.40 -6.96
C ALA A 206 24.19 19.14 -8.06
N ASP A 207 22.91 18.83 -8.26
CA ASP A 207 22.16 19.28 -9.44
C ASP A 207 21.26 20.50 -9.19
N GLN A 208 20.97 20.79 -7.92
CA GLN A 208 20.16 21.92 -7.49
C GLN A 208 20.41 22.23 -6.01
N PRO A 209 20.33 23.50 -5.57
CA PRO A 209 20.38 23.86 -4.17
C PRO A 209 19.42 23.04 -3.32
N LEU A 210 19.94 22.53 -2.20
CA LEU A 210 19.15 21.81 -1.20
C LEU A 210 19.24 22.55 0.13
N PHE A 211 18.09 22.87 0.71
CA PHE A 211 17.97 23.46 2.02
C PHE A 211 17.22 22.48 2.93
N VAL A 212 17.78 22.19 4.09
CA VAL A 212 17.22 21.20 5.03
C VAL A 212 17.00 21.87 6.37
N VAL A 213 15.78 21.74 6.88
CA VAL A 213 15.45 22.12 8.26
C VAL A 213 15.08 20.85 8.99
N SER A 214 15.77 20.56 10.09
CA SER A 214 15.44 19.45 10.97
C SER A 214 15.46 19.91 12.42
N VAL A 215 14.56 19.33 13.20
CA VAL A 215 14.53 19.46 14.65
C VAL A 215 14.67 18.06 15.23
N SER A 216 15.70 17.88 16.04
CA SER A 216 15.92 16.63 16.77
C SER A 216 15.71 16.85 18.26
N GLY A 217 15.23 15.81 18.93
CA GLY A 217 15.09 15.81 20.39
C GLY A 217 16.45 15.98 21.07
N GLY A 218 16.48 16.78 22.13
CA GLY A 218 17.68 17.05 22.92
C GLY A 218 17.69 18.48 23.47
N ALA A 219 18.44 18.68 24.54
CA ALA A 219 18.74 20.00 25.11
C ALA A 219 20.27 20.11 25.26
N PRO A 220 21.01 20.28 24.15
CA PRO A 220 22.47 20.41 24.23
C PRO A 220 22.84 21.65 25.05
N ARG A 221 23.98 21.58 25.73
CA ARG A 221 24.56 22.74 26.40
C ARG A 221 24.96 23.79 25.37
N ASP A 222 25.02 25.05 25.78
CA ASP A 222 25.31 26.17 24.88
C ASP A 222 26.63 26.00 24.12
N ASP A 223 27.64 25.44 24.77
CA ASP A 223 28.96 25.15 24.21
C ASP A 223 28.99 23.94 23.25
N ASP A 224 27.97 23.06 23.27
CA ASP A 224 27.89 21.86 22.43
C ASP A 224 26.89 22.02 21.24
N ARG A 225 26.19 23.15 21.13
CA ARG A 225 25.14 23.35 20.10
C ARG A 225 25.62 23.09 18.68
N GLY A 226 26.83 23.54 18.34
CA GLY A 226 27.42 23.35 17.01
C GLY A 226 27.67 21.88 16.69
N THR A 227 28.36 21.17 17.58
CA THR A 227 28.64 19.73 17.45
C THR A 227 27.34 18.91 17.42
N PHE A 228 26.36 19.26 18.25
CA PHE A 228 25.04 18.65 18.24
C PHE A 228 24.34 18.80 16.89
N ALA A 229 24.36 20.00 16.30
CA ALA A 229 23.75 20.26 15.00
C ALA A 229 24.41 19.45 13.88
N VAL A 230 25.74 19.42 13.82
CA VAL A 230 26.51 18.63 12.85
C VAL A 230 26.19 17.14 12.99
N ARG A 231 26.25 16.59 14.20
CA ARG A 231 25.92 15.19 14.47
C ARG A 231 24.50 14.86 14.02
N THR A 232 23.54 15.72 14.36
CA THR A 232 22.13 15.55 13.96
C THR A 232 21.99 15.51 12.44
N LEU A 233 22.58 16.48 11.72
CA LEU A 233 22.52 16.52 10.26
C LEU A 233 23.13 15.28 9.61
N THR A 234 24.27 14.79 10.14
CA THR A 234 24.91 13.58 9.61
C THR A 234 24.08 12.29 9.78
N THR A 235 23.08 12.26 10.66
CA THR A 235 22.14 11.13 10.76
C THR A 235 21.03 11.16 9.70
N THR A 236 20.91 12.26 8.96
CA THR A 236 19.87 12.43 7.95
C THR A 236 20.25 11.68 6.66
N PRO A 237 19.41 10.72 6.18
CA PRO A 237 19.69 10.00 4.95
C PRO A 237 19.91 10.94 3.75
N GLY A 238 20.97 10.72 2.98
CA GLY A 238 21.31 11.52 1.79
C GLY A 238 22.55 12.41 1.93
N PHE A 239 23.05 12.63 3.15
CA PHE A 239 24.30 13.36 3.38
C PHE A 239 25.47 12.39 3.60
N LYS A 240 26.47 12.43 2.72
CA LYS A 240 27.78 11.80 2.94
C LYS A 240 28.81 12.92 2.95
N GLU A 241 29.74 12.87 3.91
CA GLU A 241 30.88 13.80 3.98
C GLU A 241 30.52 15.30 4.17
N LEU A 242 29.73 15.62 5.19
CA LEU A 242 29.47 17.01 5.57
C LEU A 242 30.79 17.72 5.95
N ARG A 243 31.08 18.85 5.27
CA ARG A 243 32.17 19.78 5.63
C ARG A 243 31.53 21.09 6.12
N VAL A 244 31.96 21.57 7.27
CA VAL A 244 31.44 22.76 7.97
C VAL A 244 32.51 23.82 8.03
#